data_AF-A0A954B3J0-F1
#
_entry.id   AF-A0A954B3J0-F1
#
_cell.length_a   1.000
_cell.length_b   1.000
_cell.length_c   1.000
_cell.angle_alpha   90.00
_cell.angle_beta   90.00
_cell.angle_gamma   90.00
#
_symmetry.space_group_name_H-M   'P 1'
#
loop_
_entity.id
_entity.type
_entity.pdbx_description
1 polymer ?
#
loop_
_entity_poly.entity_id
_entity_poly.type
_entity_poly.pdbx_seq_one_letter_code
_entity_poly.pdbx_strand_id
1 'polypeptide(L)'
;KIKWPESEHALYVTINDIEENGARRPFEIFINSKNMEHYAWTLALTRMVSAVFRRGGDVSFVAEELKAVFDPRGGSWLNGRYVPSLLAAIGDVIQQHLDSDTVSAPAPAALTQARPRFCPKCNAGALIRTEGCDKCLECGYSKCS
;
A
#
# COMPACT_ATOMS: atom_id res chain seq x y z
N LYS A 1 -9.51 0.44 -0.81
CA LYS A 1 -10.30 0.65 -2.07
C LYS A 1 -9.34 0.76 -3.24
N ILE A 2 -9.48 -0.09 -4.24
CA ILE A 2 -8.64 -0.14 -5.44
C ILE A 2 -9.46 0.37 -6.61
N LYS A 3 -8.99 1.42 -7.28
CA LYS A 3 -9.55 1.91 -8.56
C LYS A 3 -8.61 1.45 -9.66
N TRP A 4 -9.01 0.44 -10.42
CA TRP A 4 -8.23 -0.06 -11.54
C TRP A 4 -8.58 0.74 -12.81
N PRO A 5 -7.62 1.35 -13.53
CA PRO A 5 -7.91 2.26 -14.65
C PRO A 5 -8.78 1.67 -15.77
N GLU A 6 -8.67 0.37 -16.02
CA GLU A 6 -9.45 -0.34 -17.05
C GLU A 6 -10.81 -0.86 -16.54
N SER A 7 -11.13 -0.65 -15.27
CA SER A 7 -12.38 -1.12 -14.66
C SER A 7 -13.30 0.04 -14.32
N GLU A 8 -14.55 -0.01 -14.80
CA GLU A 8 -15.59 0.96 -14.46
C GLU A 8 -15.95 0.94 -12.96
N HIS A 9 -15.72 -0.20 -12.30
CA HIS A 9 -16.05 -0.40 -10.89
C HIS A 9 -14.80 -0.64 -10.04
N ALA A 10 -14.77 0.01 -8.89
CA ALA A 10 -13.71 -0.19 -7.90
C ALA A 10 -13.85 -1.56 -7.20
N LEU A 11 -12.72 -2.07 -6.72
CA LEU A 11 -12.65 -3.19 -5.78
C LEU A 11 -12.48 -2.66 -4.35
N TYR A 12 -13.28 -3.20 -3.45
CA TYR A 12 -13.25 -2.91 -2.02
C TYR A 12 -12.68 -4.12 -1.32
N VAL A 13 -11.54 -3.91 -0.66
CA VAL A 13 -10.86 -4.92 0.15
C VAL A 13 -10.96 -4.46 1.59
N THR A 14 -11.48 -5.32 2.45
CA THR A 14 -11.59 -5.12 3.90
C THR A 14 -10.89 -6.29 4.58
N ILE A 15 -10.03 -6.02 5.57
CA ILE A 15 -9.36 -7.05 6.36
C ILE A 15 -9.72 -6.80 7.82
N ASN A 16 -10.18 -7.84 8.49
CA ASN A 16 -10.54 -7.82 9.90
C ASN A 16 -9.54 -8.66 10.69
N ASP A 17 -9.22 -8.17 11.88
CA ASP A 17 -8.30 -8.83 12.80
C ASP A 17 -9.03 -9.43 14.01
N ILE A 18 -8.35 -10.35 14.67
CA ILE A 18 -8.67 -10.78 16.02
C ILE A 18 -7.49 -10.53 16.94
N GLU A 19 -7.76 -10.39 18.24
CA GLU A 19 -6.73 -10.43 19.27
C GLU A 19 -6.58 -11.86 19.79
N GLU A 20 -5.37 -12.41 19.70
CA GLU A 20 -5.04 -13.73 20.18
C GLU A 20 -3.67 -13.68 20.89
N ASN A 21 -3.61 -14.14 22.14
CA ASN A 21 -2.39 -14.08 22.97
C ASN A 21 -1.78 -12.68 23.10
N GLY A 22 -2.61 -11.63 23.09
CA GLY A 22 -2.17 -10.24 23.18
C GLY A 22 -1.54 -9.69 21.90
N ALA A 23 -1.58 -10.43 20.79
CA ALA A 23 -1.18 -9.98 19.48
C ALA A 23 -2.40 -9.86 18.56
N ARG A 24 -2.45 -8.77 17.79
CA ARG A 24 -3.43 -8.61 16.72
C ARG A 24 -2.95 -9.41 15.51
N ARG A 25 -3.83 -10.17 14.88
CA ARG A 25 -3.54 -10.87 13.63
C ARG A 25 -4.75 -10.89 12.70
N PRO A 26 -4.53 -10.94 11.37
CA PRO A 26 -5.63 -11.02 10.42
C PRO A 26 -6.40 -12.32 10.58
N PHE A 27 -7.72 -12.22 10.47
CA PHE A 27 -8.65 -13.32 10.62
C PHE A 27 -9.45 -13.56 9.34
N GLU A 28 -9.92 -12.48 8.70
CA GLU A 28 -10.78 -12.57 7.53
C GLU A 28 -10.57 -11.38 6.60
N ILE A 29 -10.60 -11.65 5.29
CA ILE A 29 -10.60 -10.65 4.23
C ILE A 29 -11.94 -10.71 3.50
N PHE A 30 -12.41 -9.59 2.97
CA PHE A 30 -13.56 -9.48 2.09
C PHE A 30 -13.18 -8.68 0.85
N ILE A 31 -13.45 -9.23 -0.33
CA ILE A 31 -13.19 -8.58 -1.62
C ILE A 31 -14.51 -8.43 -2.37
N ASN A 32 -14.95 -7.20 -2.58
CA ASN A 32 -16.22 -6.87 -3.21
C ASN A 32 -16.03 -5.93 -4.41
N SER A 33 -16.84 -6.11 -5.45
CA SER A 33 -16.95 -5.19 -6.58
C SER A 33 -18.40 -5.06 -7.03
N LYS A 34 -18.73 -3.95 -7.68
CA LYS A 34 -19.99 -3.81 -8.44
C LYS A 34 -19.91 -4.49 -9.81
N ASN A 35 -18.71 -4.86 -10.28
CA ASN A 35 -18.57 -5.62 -11.52
C ASN A 35 -18.91 -7.10 -11.26
N MET A 36 -20.00 -7.58 -11.88
CA MET A 36 -20.44 -8.97 -11.77
C MET A 36 -19.48 -9.96 -12.45
N GLU A 37 -18.71 -9.54 -13.44
CA GLU A 37 -17.69 -10.39 -14.09
C GLU A 37 -16.60 -10.81 -13.09
N HIS A 38 -16.39 -10.01 -12.04
CA HIS A 38 -15.40 -10.30 -11.02
C HIS A 38 -15.93 -11.22 -9.90
N TYR A 39 -17.25 -11.39 -9.79
CA TYR A 39 -17.89 -11.98 -8.62
C TYR A 39 -17.34 -13.37 -8.26
N ALA A 40 -17.24 -14.27 -9.23
CA ALA A 40 -16.85 -15.66 -8.98
C ALA A 40 -15.42 -15.75 -8.42
N TRP A 41 -14.46 -15.08 -9.04
CA TRP A 41 -13.07 -15.13 -8.60
C TRP A 41 -12.84 -14.32 -7.33
N THR A 42 -13.52 -13.18 -7.14
CA THR A 42 -13.39 -12.39 -5.88
C THR A 42 -13.94 -13.17 -4.69
N LEU A 43 -15.03 -13.92 -4.87
CA LEU A 43 -15.61 -14.76 -3.83
C LEU A 43 -14.70 -15.94 -3.50
N ALA A 44 -14.13 -16.60 -4.52
CA ALA A 44 -13.19 -17.69 -4.33
C ALA A 44 -11.94 -17.20 -3.58
N LEU A 45 -11.35 -16.10 -4.00
CA LEU A 45 -10.16 -15.51 -3.38
C LEU A 45 -10.43 -15.09 -1.92
N THR A 46 -11.58 -14.44 -1.68
CA THR A 46 -12.06 -14.11 -0.33
C THR A 46 -12.09 -15.36 0.56
N ARG A 47 -12.71 -16.45 0.11
CA ARG A 47 -12.83 -17.68 0.91
C ARG A 47 -11.48 -18.33 1.18
N MET A 48 -10.62 -18.40 0.15
CA MET A 48 -9.31 -19.05 0.26
C MET A 48 -8.37 -18.29 1.18
N VAL A 49 -8.25 -16.97 1.00
CA VAL A 49 -7.36 -16.15 1.85
C VAL A 49 -7.86 -16.11 3.29
N SER A 50 -9.17 -15.99 3.52
CA SER A 50 -9.73 -16.05 4.87
C SER A 50 -9.51 -17.42 5.53
N ALA A 51 -9.50 -18.51 4.77
CA ALA A 51 -9.14 -19.82 5.32
C ALA A 51 -7.66 -19.88 5.75
N VAL A 52 -6.76 -19.28 4.98
CA VAL A 52 -5.33 -19.14 5.35
C VAL A 52 -5.18 -18.27 6.61
N PHE A 53 -5.82 -17.10 6.65
CA PHE A 53 -5.79 -16.22 7.81
C PHE A 53 -6.31 -16.92 9.08
N ARG A 54 -7.43 -17.65 8.99
CA ARG A 54 -7.95 -18.39 10.15
C ARG A 54 -6.98 -19.42 10.71
N ARG A 55 -6.21 -20.10 9.86
CA ARG A 55 -5.22 -21.11 10.30
C ARG A 55 -4.09 -20.51 11.16
N GLY A 56 -3.82 -19.21 11.01
CA GLY A 56 -2.78 -18.51 11.77
C GLY A 56 -1.36 -18.90 11.34
N GLY A 57 -0.38 -18.41 12.09
CA GLY A 57 1.05 -18.48 11.72
C GLY A 57 1.47 -17.29 10.85
N ASP A 58 2.58 -17.46 10.13
CA ASP A 58 3.07 -16.44 9.20
C ASP A 58 2.21 -16.44 7.92
N VAL A 59 1.55 -15.32 7.67
CA VAL A 59 0.67 -15.09 6.51
C VAL A 59 1.23 -14.03 5.56
N SER A 60 2.46 -13.54 5.80
CA SER A 60 3.12 -12.55 4.94
C SER A 60 3.27 -13.04 3.50
N PHE A 61 3.49 -14.35 3.33
CA PHE A 61 3.59 -15.00 2.02
C PHE A 61 2.36 -14.75 1.14
N VAL A 62 1.16 -14.58 1.71
CA VAL A 62 -0.05 -14.32 0.91
C VAL A 62 0.08 -13.03 0.12
N ALA A 63 0.64 -11.98 0.73
CA ALA A 63 0.88 -10.72 0.04
C ALA A 63 1.95 -10.90 -1.05
N GLU A 64 3.03 -11.62 -0.75
CA GLU A 64 4.13 -11.89 -1.69
C GLU A 64 3.66 -12.65 -2.92
N GLU A 65 2.92 -13.75 -2.73
CA GLU A 65 2.37 -14.57 -3.80
C GLU A 65 1.41 -13.76 -4.70
N LEU A 66 0.54 -12.93 -4.11
CA LEU A 66 -0.36 -12.08 -4.90
C LEU A 66 0.39 -10.99 -5.68
N LYS A 67 1.43 -10.37 -5.09
CA LYS A 67 2.29 -9.39 -5.77
C LYS A 67 3.07 -10.00 -6.94
N ALA A 68 3.34 -11.30 -6.89
CA ALA A 68 4.01 -12.04 -7.97
C ALA A 68 3.09 -12.42 -9.14
N VAL A 69 1.78 -12.19 -9.05
CA VAL A 69 0.86 -12.48 -10.16
C VAL A 69 0.85 -11.34 -11.18
N PHE A 70 1.06 -11.68 -12.46
CA PHE A 70 1.07 -10.75 -13.59
C PHE A 70 -0.18 -10.90 -14.45
N ASP A 71 -0.75 -9.79 -14.92
CA ASP A 71 -1.78 -9.82 -15.98
C ASP A 71 -1.07 -9.85 -17.35
N PRO A 72 -1.38 -10.81 -18.24
CA PRO A 72 -0.77 -10.91 -19.56
C PRO A 72 -1.04 -9.69 -20.45
N ARG A 73 -2.06 -8.89 -20.14
CA ARG A 73 -2.36 -7.62 -20.81
C ARG A 73 -1.51 -6.46 -20.30
N GLY A 74 -0.70 -6.70 -19.27
CA GLY A 74 0.12 -5.70 -18.61
C GLY A 74 -0.49 -5.16 -17.31
N GLY A 75 0.33 -4.44 -16.55
CA GLY A 75 -0.07 -3.79 -15.31
C GLY A 75 -0.57 -2.36 -15.51
N SER A 76 -0.82 -1.67 -14.40
CA SER A 76 -1.30 -0.30 -14.41
C SER A 76 -0.55 0.58 -13.42
N TRP A 77 -0.57 1.89 -13.65
CA TRP A 77 0.03 2.85 -12.74
C TRP A 77 -1.00 3.29 -11.70
N LEU A 78 -0.75 2.95 -10.44
CA LEU A 78 -1.60 3.31 -9.30
C LEU A 78 -0.78 4.14 -8.31
N ASN A 79 -1.29 5.31 -7.90
CA ASN A 79 -0.64 6.18 -6.90
C ASN A 79 0.84 6.46 -7.19
N GLY A 80 1.21 6.65 -8.46
CA GLY A 80 2.59 6.95 -8.87
C GLY A 80 3.54 5.75 -8.92
N ARG A 81 3.07 4.52 -8.70
CA ARG A 81 3.84 3.29 -8.89
C ARG A 81 3.21 2.35 -9.91
N TYR A 82 4.04 1.58 -10.61
CA TYR A 82 3.57 0.51 -11.48
C TYR A 82 3.13 -0.70 -10.65
N VAL A 83 1.96 -1.25 -10.97
CA VAL A 83 1.39 -2.43 -10.32
C VAL A 83 1.06 -3.47 -11.41
N PRO A 84 1.66 -4.67 -11.38
CA PRO A 84 1.66 -5.60 -12.51
C PRO A 84 0.31 -6.31 -12.77
N SER A 85 -0.61 -6.30 -11.82
CA SER A 85 -1.95 -6.86 -11.96
C SER A 85 -2.88 -6.35 -10.87
N LEU A 86 -4.18 -6.59 -11.03
CA LEU A 86 -5.16 -6.32 -9.99
C LEU A 86 -4.94 -7.18 -8.73
N LEU A 87 -4.44 -8.42 -8.90
CA LEU A 87 -4.09 -9.30 -7.79
C LEU A 87 -2.90 -8.75 -7.01
N ALA A 88 -1.89 -8.21 -7.70
CA ALA A 88 -0.77 -7.54 -7.06
C ALA A 88 -1.22 -6.31 -6.26
N ALA A 89 -2.22 -5.56 -6.75
CA ALA A 89 -2.82 -4.46 -5.99
C ALA A 89 -3.54 -4.95 -4.72
N ILE A 90 -4.15 -6.13 -4.72
CA ILE A 90 -4.72 -6.74 -3.51
C ILE A 90 -3.61 -7.19 -2.56
N GLY A 91 -2.54 -7.80 -3.09
CA GLY A 91 -1.35 -8.18 -2.31
C GLY A 91 -0.72 -6.97 -1.61
N ASP A 92 -0.64 -5.82 -2.28
CA ASP A 92 -0.20 -4.56 -1.69
C ASP A 92 -1.09 -4.11 -0.51
N VAL A 93 -2.41 -4.28 -0.61
CA VAL A 93 -3.34 -3.94 0.49
C VAL A 93 -3.12 -4.86 1.68
N ILE A 94 -2.91 -6.16 1.44
CA ILE A 94 -2.62 -7.13 2.50
C ILE A 94 -1.29 -6.78 3.17
N GLN A 95 -0.23 -6.49 2.40
CA GLN A 95 1.06 -6.08 2.93
C GLN A 95 0.92 -4.84 3.82
N GLN A 96 0.24 -3.80 3.35
CA GLN A 96 0.03 -2.58 4.11
C GLN A 96 -0.71 -2.83 5.42
N HIS A 97 -1.67 -3.75 5.43
CA HIS A 97 -2.40 -4.14 6.65
C HIS A 97 -1.46 -4.83 7.66
N LEU A 98 -0.66 -5.80 7.20
CA LEU A 98 0.33 -6.49 8.04
C LEU A 98 1.43 -5.56 8.55
N ASP A 99 1.90 -4.63 7.71
CA ASP A 99 2.93 -3.66 8.11
C ASP A 99 2.37 -2.66 9.12
N SER A 100 1.07 -2.34 9.05
CA SER A 100 0.41 -1.46 10.02
C SER A 100 0.36 -2.08 11.43
N ASP A 101 0.54 -3.40 11.56
CA ASP A 101 0.74 -4.08 12.85
C ASP A 101 2.15 -3.87 13.43
N THR A 102 3.15 -3.59 12.57
CA THR A 102 4.54 -3.35 13.01
C THR A 102 4.79 -1.94 13.53
N VAL A 103 3.85 -1.00 13.33
CA VAL A 103 3.95 0.40 13.76
C VAL A 103 3.05 0.67 14.98
N SER A 104 3.32 0.00 16.09
CA SER A 104 3.03 0.52 17.44
C SER A 104 4.29 1.04 18.14
N ALA A 105 5.29 1.47 17.37
CA ALA A 105 6.14 2.57 17.80
C ALA A 105 5.38 3.88 17.54
N PRO A 106 5.35 4.85 18.47
CA PRO A 106 4.59 6.08 18.28
C PRO A 106 5.10 6.78 17.02
N ALA A 107 4.24 6.84 16.00
CA ALA A 107 4.50 7.63 14.81
C ALA A 107 4.73 9.08 15.26
N PRO A 108 5.87 9.72 14.92
CA PRO A 108 5.97 11.16 15.12
C PRO A 108 4.85 11.82 14.30
N ALA A 109 4.16 12.74 14.95
CA ALA A 109 2.98 13.42 14.45
C ALA A 109 3.09 13.77 12.96
N ALA A 110 2.00 13.51 12.23
CA ALA A 110 1.81 13.87 10.84
C ALA A 110 2.41 15.24 10.53
N LEU A 111 3.52 15.25 9.78
CA LEU A 111 4.02 16.46 9.16
C LEU A 111 2.99 16.87 8.11
N THR A 112 2.34 17.99 8.42
CA THR A 112 1.56 18.84 7.53
C THR A 112 2.12 18.79 6.11
N GLN A 113 1.26 18.63 5.11
CA GLN A 113 1.58 18.64 3.68
C GLN A 113 2.29 19.94 3.26
N ALA A 114 3.58 20.07 3.56
CA ALA A 114 4.42 21.12 3.05
C ALA A 114 4.59 20.87 1.56
N ARG A 115 4.19 21.84 0.73
CA ARG A 115 4.47 21.82 -0.71
C ARG A 115 5.96 21.51 -0.91
N PRO A 116 6.32 20.50 -1.73
CA PRO A 116 7.72 20.17 -1.96
C PRO A 116 8.42 21.38 -2.55
N ARG A 117 9.46 21.87 -1.86
CA ARG A 117 10.33 22.93 -2.38
C ARG A 117 11.41 22.25 -3.21
N PHE A 118 11.57 22.72 -4.45
CA PHE A 118 12.53 22.16 -5.39
C PHE A 118 13.87 22.89 -5.28
N CYS A 119 14.95 22.11 -5.28
CA CYS A 119 16.31 22.67 -5.25
C CYS A 119 16.63 23.39 -6.58
N PRO A 120 17.15 24.63 -6.55
CA PRO A 120 17.51 25.36 -7.79
C PRO A 120 18.72 24.78 -8.53
N LYS A 121 19.52 23.90 -7.90
CA LYS A 121 20.72 23.29 -8.51
C LYS A 121 20.42 21.95 -9.18
N CYS A 122 19.61 21.08 -8.56
CA CYS A 122 19.36 19.72 -9.05
C CYS A 122 17.88 19.39 -9.28
N ASN A 123 16.96 20.32 -8.99
CA ASN A 123 15.51 20.14 -9.10
C ASN A 123 14.92 18.99 -8.24
N ALA A 124 15.66 18.47 -7.26
CA ALA A 124 15.13 17.48 -6.32
C ALA A 124 14.12 18.12 -5.35
N GLY A 125 13.08 17.37 -4.99
CA GLY A 125 12.07 17.76 -3.99
C GLY A 125 12.54 17.66 -2.53
N ALA A 126 13.84 17.81 -2.29
CA ALA A 126 14.50 17.61 -1.00
C ALA A 126 15.16 18.90 -0.48
N LEU A 127 14.58 20.07 -0.78
CA LEU A 127 15.05 21.37 -0.28
C LEU A 127 14.37 21.69 1.06
N ILE A 128 15.17 21.80 2.13
CA ILE A 128 14.72 22.14 3.49
C ILE A 128 15.30 23.49 3.91
N ARG A 129 14.64 24.19 4.84
CA ARG A 129 15.19 25.42 5.46
C ARG A 129 15.55 25.13 6.91
N THR A 130 16.81 25.31 7.24
CA THR A 130 17.36 25.04 8.58
C THR A 130 18.28 26.19 8.95
N GLU A 131 18.10 26.78 10.14
CA GLU A 131 18.96 27.86 10.65
C GLU A 131 19.07 29.08 9.70
N GLY A 132 18.00 29.41 8.97
CA GLY A 132 17.99 30.54 8.02
C GLY A 132 18.62 30.25 6.66
N CYS A 133 19.14 29.03 6.44
CA CYS A 133 19.69 28.61 5.15
C CYS A 133 18.81 27.57 4.46
N ASP A 134 18.63 27.71 3.15
CA ASP A 134 18.01 26.68 2.32
C ASP A 134 19.09 25.64 1.97
N LYS A 135 18.92 24.38 2.38
CA LYS A 135 19.83 23.25 2.19
C LYS A 135 19.15 22.14 1.38
N CYS A 136 19.85 21.57 0.40
CA CYS A 136 19.37 20.42 -0.37
C CYS A 136 20.07 19.14 0.10
N LEU A 137 19.28 18.14 0.50
CA LEU A 137 19.77 16.85 0.99
C LEU A 137 20.36 15.96 -0.13
N GLU A 138 20.06 16.26 -1.39
CA GLU A 138 20.47 15.41 -2.53
C GLU A 138 21.80 15.85 -3.17
N CYS A 139 22.02 17.16 -3.32
CA CYS A 139 23.18 17.69 -4.07
C CYS A 139 24.11 18.61 -3.25
N GLY A 140 23.82 18.77 -1.96
CA GLY A 140 24.59 19.62 -1.06
C GLY A 140 24.48 21.12 -1.32
N TYR A 141 23.52 21.58 -2.12
CA TYR A 141 23.26 23.02 -2.31
C TYR A 141 22.92 23.67 -0.97
N SER A 142 23.54 24.81 -0.65
CA SER A 142 23.21 25.63 0.52
C SER A 142 23.22 27.12 0.16
N LYS A 143 22.18 27.85 0.59
CA LYS A 143 22.13 29.32 0.49
C LYS A 143 21.49 29.93 1.73
N CYS A 144 22.24 30.76 2.44
CA CYS A 144 21.75 31.51 3.59
C CYS A 144 21.16 32.86 3.16
N SER A 145 20.13 33.33 3.87
CA SER A 145 19.58 34.70 3.74
C SER A 145 20.16 35.60 4.81
#